data_AF-A0A1Z1W4F1-F1
#
_entry.id   AF-A0A1Z1W4F1-F1
#
_cell.length_a   1.000
_cell.length_b   1.000
_cell.length_c   1.000
_cell.angle_alpha   90.00
_cell.angle_beta   90.00
_cell.angle_gamma   90.00
#
_symmetry.space_group_name_H-M   'P 1'
#
loop_
_entity.id
_entity.type
_entity.pdbx_description
1 polymer ?
#
loop_
_entity_poly.entity_id
_entity_poly.type
_entity_poly.pdbx_seq_one_letter_code
_entity_poly.pdbx_strand_id
1 'polypeptide(L)'
;MGSRLSTGQQYAVADRQGDWTAVWYLGQKAWFKNPKKQPTAVDARGWVLTPKDGVSDVPVYGRAYPEKEAYPTGVPVQAVSPLPYKLLAGQKYAVGDKLPGEYFYSPTFDLAPHRVVRGKDMYYEVQFGHRVAFVRAADVKVVPSGS
;
A
#
# COMPACT_ATOMS: atom_id res chain seq x y z
N MET A 1 -8.10 -15.14 -7.43
CA MET A 1 -8.08 -14.20 -6.28
C MET A 1 -9.52 -13.77 -5.97
N GLY A 2 -9.84 -13.51 -4.71
CA GLY A 2 -11.22 -13.26 -4.25
C GLY A 2 -11.74 -11.86 -4.59
N SER A 3 -12.97 -11.79 -5.10
CA SER A 3 -13.76 -10.58 -5.37
C SER A 3 -14.54 -10.12 -4.14
N ARG A 4 -13.88 -10.08 -2.97
CA ARG A 4 -14.52 -9.73 -1.70
C ARG A 4 -13.81 -8.56 -1.04
N LEU A 5 -14.59 -7.55 -0.68
CA LEU A 5 -14.20 -6.48 0.23
C LEU A 5 -14.55 -6.92 1.65
N SER A 6 -13.69 -6.64 2.63
CA SER A 6 -13.95 -7.00 4.03
C SER A 6 -14.39 -5.77 4.82
N THR A 7 -15.38 -5.94 5.70
CA THR A 7 -15.74 -4.92 6.69
C THR A 7 -14.54 -4.59 7.58
N GLY A 8 -14.39 -3.32 7.96
CA GLY A 8 -13.28 -2.82 8.76
C GLY A 8 -12.07 -2.35 7.95
N GLN A 9 -12.03 -2.60 6.64
CA GLN A 9 -11.01 -2.07 5.74
C GLN A 9 -11.44 -0.74 5.14
N GLN A 10 -10.48 0.18 4.93
CA GLN A 10 -10.71 1.47 4.30
C GLN A 10 -10.26 1.45 2.85
N TYR A 11 -11.11 1.93 1.95
CA TYR A 11 -10.82 2.01 0.53
C TYR A 11 -11.07 3.41 0.00
N ALA A 12 -10.21 3.87 -0.91
CA ALA A 12 -10.44 5.14 -1.59
C ALA A 12 -11.56 4.97 -2.64
N VAL A 13 -12.56 5.83 -2.56
CA VAL A 13 -13.64 5.88 -3.54
C VAL A 13 -13.08 6.32 -4.90
N ALA A 14 -13.39 5.53 -5.92
CA ALA A 14 -12.97 5.76 -7.30
C ALA A 14 -14.10 6.36 -8.15
N ASP A 15 -15.36 6.08 -7.81
CA ASP A 15 -16.54 6.51 -8.57
C ASP A 15 -17.85 6.24 -7.82
N ARG A 16 -18.96 6.82 -8.28
CA ARG A 16 -20.32 6.52 -7.82
C ARG A 16 -21.32 6.59 -8.97
N GLN A 17 -22.23 5.61 -9.03
CA GLN A 17 -23.29 5.56 -10.05
C GLN A 17 -24.57 4.96 -9.47
N GLY A 18 -25.60 5.80 -9.25
CA GLY A 18 -26.84 5.37 -8.62
C GLY A 18 -26.60 4.75 -7.23
N ASP A 19 -27.07 3.53 -7.03
CA ASP A 19 -26.85 2.75 -5.81
C ASP A 19 -25.50 2.00 -5.79
N TRP A 20 -24.56 2.32 -6.68
CA TRP A 20 -23.26 1.67 -6.75
C TRP A 20 -22.13 2.62 -6.38
N THR A 21 -21.15 2.10 -5.65
CA THR A 21 -19.89 2.78 -5.34
C THR A 21 -18.74 1.96 -5.91
N ALA A 22 -17.81 2.62 -6.60
CA ALA A 22 -16.55 2.03 -7.01
C ALA A 22 -15.45 2.39 -6.03
N VAL A 23 -14.59 1.44 -5.70
CA VAL A 23 -13.35 1.67 -4.96
C VAL A 23 -12.15 1.20 -5.76
N TRP A 24 -10.98 1.76 -5.48
CA TRP A 24 -9.74 1.22 -6.02
C TRP A 24 -9.36 -0.09 -5.31
N TYR A 25 -9.26 -1.17 -6.07
CA TYR A 25 -8.98 -2.53 -5.57
C TYR A 25 -8.07 -3.27 -6.55
N LEU A 26 -6.87 -3.68 -6.09
CA LEU A 26 -5.88 -4.41 -6.89
C LEU A 26 -5.54 -3.76 -8.26
N GLY A 27 -5.47 -2.44 -8.32
CA GLY A 27 -5.15 -1.71 -9.57
C GLY A 27 -6.35 -1.46 -10.49
N GLN A 28 -7.58 -1.74 -10.05
CA GLN A 28 -8.81 -1.59 -10.85
C GLN A 28 -9.95 -0.96 -10.05
N LYS A 29 -11.01 -0.51 -10.73
CA LYS A 29 -12.27 -0.12 -10.08
C LYS A 29 -13.07 -1.38 -9.73
N ALA A 30 -13.36 -1.58 -8.46
CA ALA A 30 -14.29 -2.62 -8.00
C ALA A 30 -15.59 -1.97 -7.55
N TRP A 31 -16.70 -2.38 -8.18
CA TRP A 31 -18.04 -1.86 -7.89
C TRP A 31 -18.76 -2.76 -6.89
N PHE A 32 -19.41 -2.13 -5.91
CA PHE A 32 -20.31 -2.81 -4.99
C PHE A 32 -21.58 -1.99 -4.79
N LYS A 33 -22.67 -2.69 -4.50
CA LYS A 33 -23.97 -2.06 -4.25
C LYS A 33 -23.94 -1.41 -2.87
N ASN A 34 -24.21 -0.10 -2.82
CA ASN A 34 -24.27 0.73 -1.62
C ASN A 34 -25.49 1.68 -1.68
N PRO A 35 -26.73 1.15 -1.52
CA PRO A 35 -27.95 1.94 -1.65
C PRO A 35 -28.10 2.97 -0.53
N LYS A 36 -28.57 4.18 -0.84
CA LYS A 36 -28.73 5.26 0.16
C LYS A 36 -29.66 4.90 1.34
N LYS A 37 -30.69 4.08 1.09
CA LYS A 37 -31.67 3.66 2.12
C LYS A 37 -31.17 2.50 3.00
N GLN A 38 -30.12 1.80 2.57
CA GLN A 38 -29.52 0.67 3.29
C GLN A 38 -28.04 0.59 2.92
N PRO A 39 -27.21 1.53 3.43
CA PRO A 39 -25.80 1.61 3.05
C PRO A 39 -25.04 0.35 3.46
N THR A 40 -24.16 -0.12 2.58
CA THR A 40 -23.26 -1.26 2.80
C THR A 40 -21.84 -0.82 3.18
N ALA A 41 -21.56 0.48 3.06
CA ALA A 41 -20.33 1.11 3.51
C ALA A 41 -20.65 2.42 4.26
N VAL A 42 -19.75 2.80 5.15
CA VAL A 42 -19.78 4.10 5.84
C VAL A 42 -18.76 5.03 5.21
N ASP A 43 -19.12 6.30 5.03
CA ASP A 43 -18.18 7.30 4.54
C ASP A 43 -17.10 7.56 5.59
N ALA A 44 -15.86 7.73 5.12
CA ALA A 44 -14.70 8.07 5.94
C ALA A 44 -13.91 9.20 5.29
N ARG A 45 -13.19 9.97 6.11
CA ARG A 45 -12.24 10.99 5.65
C ARG A 45 -10.86 10.62 6.16
N GLY A 46 -9.84 10.87 5.34
CA GLY A 46 -8.47 10.58 5.70
C GLY A 46 -7.50 10.94 4.60
N TRP A 47 -6.31 10.36 4.67
CA TRP A 47 -5.26 10.54 3.68
C TRP A 47 -5.30 9.41 2.66
N VAL A 48 -5.13 9.80 1.40
CA VAL A 48 -4.92 8.89 0.28
C VAL A 48 -3.62 9.24 -0.40
N LEU A 49 -3.00 8.26 -1.05
CA LEU A 49 -1.87 8.51 -1.93
C LEU A 49 -2.20 8.23 -3.38
N THR A 50 -1.48 8.90 -4.27
CA THR A 50 -1.57 8.80 -5.73
C THR A 50 -0.16 8.91 -6.31
N PRO A 51 0.13 8.40 -7.53
CA PRO A 51 1.41 8.64 -8.17
C PRO A 51 1.69 10.14 -8.26
N LYS A 52 2.97 10.51 -8.24
CA LYS A 52 3.40 11.88 -8.57
C LYS A 52 3.04 12.21 -10.03
N ASP A 53 2.97 13.51 -10.30
CA ASP A 53 2.66 13.99 -11.65
C ASP A 53 3.75 13.53 -12.63
N GLY A 54 3.35 13.05 -13.80
CA GLY A 54 4.25 12.47 -14.80
C GLY A 54 4.64 11.00 -14.58
N VAL A 55 4.26 10.38 -13.46
CA VAL A 55 4.48 8.95 -13.19
C VAL A 55 3.29 8.11 -13.68
N SER A 56 3.52 7.23 -14.66
CA SER A 56 2.48 6.36 -15.23
C SER A 56 2.04 5.25 -14.29
N ASP A 57 3.00 4.67 -13.59
CA ASP A 57 2.79 3.56 -12.68
C ASP A 57 3.86 3.51 -11.58
N VAL A 58 3.44 3.07 -10.40
CA VAL A 58 4.30 2.89 -9.23
C VAL A 58 4.32 1.39 -8.86
N PRO A 59 5.51 0.79 -8.70
CA PRO A 59 5.62 -0.57 -8.20
C PRO A 59 5.04 -0.71 -6.79
N VAL A 60 4.31 -1.80 -6.55
CA VAL A 60 3.74 -2.12 -5.24
C VAL A 60 4.52 -3.30 -4.65
N TYR A 61 4.90 -3.23 -3.40
CA TYR A 61 5.72 -4.23 -2.72
C TYR A 61 4.93 -4.92 -1.60
N GLY A 62 5.19 -6.22 -1.39
CA GLY A 62 4.62 -6.94 -0.24
C GLY A 62 5.36 -6.67 1.08
N ARG A 63 6.51 -5.98 1.01
CA ARG A 63 7.39 -5.70 2.14
C ARG A 63 8.17 -4.41 1.89
N ALA A 64 8.39 -3.61 2.93
CA ALA A 64 9.25 -2.43 2.91
C ALA A 64 10.66 -2.84 3.38
N TYR A 65 11.41 -3.51 2.51
CA TYR A 65 12.80 -3.88 2.80
C TYR A 65 13.76 -2.74 2.39
N PRO A 66 14.89 -2.60 3.09
CA PRO A 66 15.83 -1.51 2.85
C PRO A 66 16.62 -1.71 1.56
N GLU A 67 17.19 -0.61 1.06
CA GLU A 67 18.13 -0.61 -0.06
C GLU A 67 19.39 -1.44 0.27
N LYS A 68 20.10 -1.91 -0.78
CA LYS A 68 21.26 -2.80 -0.65
C LYS A 68 22.35 -2.20 0.24
N GLU A 69 22.53 -0.88 0.15
CA GLU A 69 23.57 -0.11 0.82
C GLU A 69 23.35 -0.03 2.34
N ALA A 70 22.14 -0.35 2.82
CA ALA A 70 21.84 -0.38 4.25
C ALA A 70 22.36 -1.64 4.95
N TYR A 71 22.65 -2.71 4.22
CA TYR A 71 23.02 -4.00 4.80
C TYR A 71 24.48 -3.97 5.31
N PRO A 72 24.72 -4.22 6.60
CA PRO A 72 26.07 -4.29 7.13
C PRO A 72 26.79 -5.56 6.65
N THR A 73 28.11 -5.55 6.73
CA THR A 73 28.94 -6.73 6.45
C THR A 73 28.47 -7.94 7.27
N GLY A 74 28.34 -9.08 6.61
CA GLY A 74 27.89 -10.34 7.24
C GLY A 74 26.38 -10.57 7.20
N VAL A 75 25.57 -9.59 6.80
CA VAL A 75 24.13 -9.78 6.58
C VAL A 75 23.82 -9.89 5.08
N PRO A 76 23.27 -11.02 4.60
CA PRO A 76 22.90 -11.17 3.20
C PRO A 76 21.79 -10.19 2.79
N VAL A 77 22.04 -9.46 1.69
CA VAL A 77 21.09 -8.52 1.11
C VAL A 77 19.81 -9.24 0.69
N GLN A 78 18.65 -8.71 1.09
CA GLN A 78 17.36 -9.20 0.64
C GLN A 78 16.85 -8.38 -0.54
N ALA A 79 16.71 -9.02 -1.70
CA ALA A 79 16.12 -8.37 -2.87
C ALA A 79 14.63 -8.07 -2.65
N VAL A 80 14.17 -6.91 -3.12
CA VAL A 80 12.78 -6.47 -3.00
C VAL A 80 12.12 -6.51 -4.37
N SER A 81 11.45 -7.61 -4.68
CA SER A 81 10.67 -7.74 -5.91
C SER A 81 9.26 -7.15 -5.73
N PRO A 82 8.74 -6.38 -6.69
CA PRO A 82 7.38 -5.89 -6.64
C PRO A 82 6.37 -7.04 -6.81
N LEU A 83 5.17 -6.83 -6.30
CA LEU A 83 3.98 -7.61 -6.61
C LEU A 83 3.63 -7.47 -8.11
N PRO A 84 2.87 -8.41 -8.69
CA PRO A 84 2.45 -8.32 -10.10
C PRO A 84 1.47 -7.17 -10.38
N TYR A 85 1.06 -6.42 -9.34
CA TYR A 85 0.15 -5.30 -9.44
C TYR A 85 0.90 -3.98 -9.36
N LYS A 86 0.33 -2.96 -10.00
CA LYS A 86 0.87 -1.61 -10.06
C LYS A 86 -0.18 -0.61 -9.62
N LEU A 87 0.30 0.50 -9.06
CA LEU A 87 -0.52 1.66 -8.76
C LEU A 87 -0.43 2.61 -9.96
N LEU A 88 -1.51 2.74 -10.73
CA LEU A 88 -1.51 3.49 -11.99
C LEU A 88 -1.85 4.98 -11.76
N ALA A 89 -1.46 5.83 -12.72
CA ALA A 89 -1.82 7.25 -12.73
C ALA A 89 -3.33 7.46 -12.52
N GLY A 90 -3.67 8.43 -11.68
CA GLY A 90 -5.06 8.76 -11.33
C GLY A 90 -5.71 7.85 -10.27
N GLN A 91 -5.07 6.74 -9.89
CA GLN A 91 -5.56 5.89 -8.81
C GLN A 91 -5.21 6.46 -7.44
N LYS A 92 -6.07 6.18 -6.46
CA LYS A 92 -5.89 6.59 -5.07
C LYS A 92 -6.00 5.40 -4.14
N TYR A 93 -5.20 5.35 -3.10
CA TYR A 93 -5.26 4.28 -2.10
C TYR A 93 -5.17 4.86 -0.68
N ALA A 94 -5.93 4.27 0.25
CA ALA A 94 -5.91 4.66 1.66
C ALA A 94 -4.52 4.43 2.25
N VAL A 95 -4.03 5.41 3.01
CA VAL A 95 -2.68 5.42 3.60
C VAL A 95 -2.74 4.94 5.04
N GLY A 96 -1.84 4.02 5.41
CA GLY A 96 -1.52 3.65 6.79
C GLY A 96 -0.33 4.44 7.31
N ASP A 97 0.70 3.74 7.79
CA ASP A 97 1.93 4.38 8.29
C ASP A 97 2.92 4.75 7.18
N LYS A 98 3.87 5.64 7.56
CA LYS A 98 5.07 5.94 6.79
C LYS A 98 6.29 5.48 7.57
N LEU A 99 7.06 4.55 7.01
CA LEU A 99 8.18 3.90 7.70
C LEU A 99 9.41 3.80 6.79
N PRO A 100 10.62 3.76 7.36
CA PRO A 100 11.80 3.38 6.60
C PRO A 100 11.72 1.91 6.18
N GLY A 101 12.47 1.54 5.14
CA GLY A 101 12.72 0.14 4.85
C GLY A 101 13.40 -0.55 6.05
N GLU A 102 12.89 -1.70 6.47
CA GLU A 102 13.41 -2.45 7.61
C GLU A 102 13.46 -3.96 7.30
N TYR A 103 14.54 -4.61 7.75
CA TYR A 103 14.67 -6.06 7.69
C TYR A 103 15.29 -6.58 8.98
N PHE A 104 14.61 -7.53 9.61
CA PHE A 104 15.14 -8.23 10.78
C PHE A 104 15.87 -9.50 10.34
N TYR A 105 17.20 -9.47 10.45
CA TYR A 105 18.06 -10.62 10.21
C TYR A 105 18.14 -11.47 11.49
N SER A 106 17.57 -12.67 11.45
CA SER A 106 17.53 -13.63 12.55
C SER A 106 17.71 -15.06 11.98
N PRO A 107 18.93 -15.47 11.63
CA PRO A 107 19.17 -16.72 10.92
C PRO A 107 19.01 -17.97 11.79
N THR A 108 19.12 -17.83 13.12
CA THR A 108 19.00 -18.92 14.10
C THR A 108 18.25 -18.42 15.34
N PHE A 109 17.98 -19.31 16.30
CA PHE A 109 17.41 -18.94 17.61
C PHE A 109 18.41 -18.23 18.54
N ASP A 110 19.71 -18.28 18.25
CA ASP A 110 20.70 -17.50 18.97
C ASP A 110 20.52 -16.01 18.61
N LEU A 111 20.38 -15.17 19.63
CA LEU A 111 20.14 -13.73 19.49
C LEU A 111 21.42 -12.96 19.12
N ALA A 112 22.61 -13.51 19.39
CA ALA A 112 23.88 -12.81 19.14
C ALA A 112 24.06 -12.31 17.68
N PRO A 113 23.74 -13.08 16.63
CA PRO A 113 23.82 -12.62 15.24
C PRO A 113 22.62 -11.76 14.80
N HIS A 114 21.59 -11.59 15.63
CA HIS A 114 20.39 -10.87 15.22
C HIS A 114 20.69 -9.39 14.96
N ARG A 115 20.19 -8.86 13.85
CA ARG A 115 20.39 -7.46 13.47
C ARG A 115 19.11 -6.89 12.86
N VAL A 116 18.78 -5.66 13.24
CA VAL A 116 17.78 -4.87 12.54
C VAL A 116 18.49 -3.99 11.52
N VAL A 117 18.25 -4.24 10.24
CA VAL A 117 18.76 -3.44 9.14
C VAL A 117 17.71 -2.38 8.82
N ARG A 118 18.09 -1.10 8.87
CA ARG A 118 17.21 0.03 8.51
C ARG A 118 17.81 0.81 7.37
N GLY A 119 17.00 1.03 6.34
CA GLY A 119 17.36 1.80 5.16
C GLY A 119 16.94 3.27 5.27
N LYS A 120 17.31 4.04 4.25
CA LYS A 120 16.92 5.44 4.08
C LYS A 120 15.69 5.59 3.19
N ASP A 121 15.41 4.59 2.35
CA ASP A 121 14.20 4.58 1.55
C ASP A 121 12.96 4.54 2.45
N MET A 122 12.05 5.50 2.24
CA MET A 122 10.79 5.57 2.97
C MET A 122 9.67 4.93 2.16
N TYR A 123 8.79 4.22 2.84
CA TYR A 123 7.62 3.56 2.28
C TYR A 123 6.34 4.06 2.95
N TYR A 124 5.24 4.08 2.20
CA TYR A 124 3.90 4.18 2.76
C TYR A 124 3.25 2.81 2.75
N GLU A 125 2.59 2.47 3.84
CA GLU A 125 1.60 1.39 3.88
C GLU A 125 0.33 1.82 3.16
N VAL A 126 -0.22 0.90 2.37
CA VAL A 126 -1.46 1.11 1.63
C VAL A 126 -2.37 -0.09 1.75
N GLN A 127 -3.67 0.16 1.90
CA GLN A 127 -4.68 -0.87 1.71
C GLN A 127 -4.79 -1.17 0.22
N PHE A 128 -4.16 -2.25 -0.25
CA PHE A 128 -4.13 -2.63 -1.66
C PHE A 128 -4.84 -3.96 -1.88
N GLY A 129 -6.13 -3.90 -2.19
CA GLY A 129 -6.97 -5.09 -2.25
C GLY A 129 -7.35 -5.58 -0.85
N HIS A 130 -7.08 -6.86 -0.56
CA HIS A 130 -7.37 -7.50 0.73
C HIS A 130 -6.20 -7.46 1.72
N ARG A 131 -5.09 -6.80 1.37
CA ARG A 131 -3.84 -6.79 2.16
C ARG A 131 -3.30 -5.38 2.36
N VAL A 132 -2.42 -5.24 3.34
CA VAL A 132 -1.45 -4.13 3.39
C VAL A 132 -0.36 -4.40 2.37
N ALA A 133 0.01 -3.38 1.62
CA ALA A 133 1.16 -3.36 0.73
C ALA A 133 1.95 -2.07 0.93
N PHE A 134 3.11 -1.97 0.28
CA PHE A 134 4.02 -0.84 0.44
C PHE A 134 4.34 -0.20 -0.91
N VAL A 135 4.45 1.12 -0.93
CA VAL A 135 4.94 1.88 -2.09
C VAL A 135 6.03 2.84 -1.63
N ARG A 136 7.02 3.08 -2.49
CA ARG A 136 8.12 4.02 -2.19
C ARG A 136 7.55 5.44 -2.11
N ALA A 137 7.84 6.14 -1.02
CA ALA A 137 7.39 7.52 -0.81
C ALA A 137 7.96 8.50 -1.85
N ALA A 138 9.07 8.14 -2.50
CA ALA A 138 9.68 8.91 -3.57
C ALA A 138 8.80 9.00 -4.84
N ASP A 139 7.88 8.04 -5.06
CA ASP A 139 7.13 7.92 -6.32
C ASP A 139 5.69 8.42 -6.21
N VAL A 140 5.25 8.75 -4.99
CA VAL A 140 3.85 9.09 -4.69
C VAL A 140 3.75 10.44 -3.96
N LYS A 141 2.56 11.00 -3.97
CA LYS A 141 2.18 12.13 -3.12
C LYS A 141 0.95 11.75 -2.29
N VAL A 142 0.92 12.25 -1.06
CA VAL A 142 -0.20 12.08 -0.14
C VAL A 142 -1.09 13.31 -0.23
N VAL A 143 -2.39 13.09 -0.35
CA VAL A 143 -3.41 14.14 -0.47
C VAL A 143 -4.63 13.79 0.39
N PRO A 144 -5.45 14.77 0.80
CA PRO A 144 -6.72 14.47 1.44
C PRO A 144 -7.60 13.62 0.52
N SER A 145 -8.44 12.75 1.09
CA SER A 145 -9.34 11.85 0.35
C SER A 145 -10.34 12.56 -0.57
N GLY A 146 -10.51 13.87 -0.44
CA GLY A 146 -11.59 14.63 -1.04
C GLY A 146 -12.89 14.48 -0.25
N SER A 147 -13.86 15.34 -0.55
CA SER A 147 -15.25 15.22 -0.07
C SER A 147 -16.09 14.45 -1.08
#